data_AF-A0A2D4Q1B4-F1
#
_entry.id   AF-A0A2D4Q1B4-F1
#
_cell.length_a   1.000
_cell.length_b   1.000
_cell.length_c   1.000
_cell.angle_alpha   90.00
_cell.angle_beta   90.00
_cell.angle_gamma   90.00
#
_symmetry.space_group_name_H-M   'P 1'
#
loop_
_entity.id
_entity.type
_entity.pdbx_description
1 polymer ?
#
loop_
_entity_poly.entity_id
_entity_poly.type
_entity_poly.pdbx_seq_one_letter_code
_entity_poly.pdbx_strand_id
1 'polypeptide(L)'
;DKLTLGKPLGEGCFGQVVMAEAMGIDKDRPKEAVTVAVKMLKDDATEKDLSDLVSEMEMMKMIGKHKNIINLLGACTQDGPLYVLVEYASKGNLREYLRARRPPGMEYSFDINRVPEEQMTFKDLVSCTYQLARGMEYLASQKCIHRDLAARNVLVTENNVMKIADFGLARDINNIDYYKKTTNGRLPVKWMAPEALFDRVYTHQSDVWSFGVLMWEIFTLGGSPYPGIPV
;
A
#
# COMPACT_ATOMS: atom_id res chain seq x y z
N ASP A 1 -12.08 -13.08 20.34
CA ASP A 1 -12.38 -12.30 21.58
C ASP A 1 -11.34 -11.21 21.87
N LYS A 2 -10.05 -11.39 21.48
CA LYS A 2 -8.98 -10.39 21.67
C LYS A 2 -8.89 -9.26 20.63
N LEU A 3 -9.82 -9.21 19.68
CA LEU A 3 -9.86 -8.22 18.61
C LEU A 3 -11.17 -7.43 18.71
N THR A 4 -11.08 -6.11 18.83
CA THR A 4 -12.23 -5.21 18.88
C THR A 4 -12.20 -4.30 17.64
N LEU A 5 -13.13 -4.52 16.73
CA LEU A 5 -13.26 -3.71 15.50
C LEU A 5 -13.77 -2.31 15.83
N GLY A 6 -13.27 -1.32 15.10
CA GLY A 6 -13.59 0.09 15.25
C GLY A 6 -14.05 0.71 13.93
N LYS A 7 -13.70 1.99 13.74
CA LYS A 7 -14.17 2.76 12.58
C LYS A 7 -13.60 2.26 11.25
N PRO A 8 -14.37 2.37 10.14
CA PRO A 8 -13.82 2.20 8.80
C PRO A 8 -12.69 3.19 8.51
N LEU A 9 -11.63 2.70 7.86
CA LEU A 9 -10.50 3.50 7.39
C LEU A 9 -10.57 3.75 5.89
N GLY A 10 -11.16 2.81 5.15
CA GLY A 10 -11.37 2.95 3.72
C GLY A 10 -11.93 1.67 3.12
N GLU A 11 -12.37 1.79 1.87
CA GLU A 11 -12.84 0.68 1.07
C GLU A 11 -11.88 0.47 -0.11
N GLY A 12 -11.37 -0.75 -0.23
CA GLY A 12 -10.55 -1.16 -1.37
C GLY A 12 -11.40 -1.78 -2.47
N CYS A 13 -10.74 -2.17 -3.57
CA CYS A 13 -11.42 -2.86 -4.69
C CYS A 13 -12.03 -4.22 -4.31
N PHE A 14 -11.51 -4.88 -3.27
CA PHE A 14 -11.81 -6.29 -2.94
C PHE A 14 -12.37 -6.47 -1.52
N GLY A 15 -12.59 -5.37 -0.78
CA GLY A 15 -12.95 -5.45 0.63
C GLY A 15 -12.96 -4.11 1.33
N GLN A 16 -13.08 -4.16 2.65
CA GLN A 16 -13.03 -3.00 3.54
C GLN A 16 -11.86 -3.12 4.51
N VAL A 17 -11.36 -1.95 4.93
CA VAL A 17 -10.32 -1.85 5.96
C VAL A 17 -10.91 -1.08 7.14
N VAL A 18 -10.83 -1.66 8.33
CA VAL A 18 -11.28 -1.03 9.57
C VAL A 18 -10.12 -0.90 10.55
N MET A 19 -10.16 0.13 11.39
CA MET A 19 -9.30 0.22 12.56
C MET A 19 -9.76 -0.82 13.58
N ALA A 20 -8.84 -1.39 14.36
CA ALA A 20 -9.18 -2.26 15.48
C ALA A 20 -8.16 -2.15 16.61
N GLU A 21 -8.55 -2.58 17.81
CA GLU A 21 -7.65 -2.80 18.94
C GLU A 21 -7.43 -4.29 19.11
N ALA A 22 -6.17 -4.73 19.06
CA ALA A 22 -5.77 -6.13 19.19
C ALA A 22 -4.97 -6.34 20.48
N MET A 23 -5.55 -7.07 21.44
CA MET A 23 -4.92 -7.36 22.73
C MET A 23 -3.92 -8.52 22.60
N GLY A 24 -2.67 -8.29 23.00
CA GLY A 24 -1.62 -9.32 23.03
C GLY A 24 -1.13 -9.78 21.66
N ILE A 25 -1.35 -8.98 20.61
CA ILE A 25 -0.82 -9.25 19.27
C ILE A 25 0.71 -9.11 19.23
N ASP A 26 1.26 -8.24 20.07
CA ASP A 26 2.68 -8.17 20.37
C ASP A 26 3.01 -9.18 21.49
N LYS A 27 3.78 -10.23 21.13
CA LYS A 27 4.12 -11.31 22.05
C LYS A 27 5.02 -10.85 23.20
N ASP A 28 5.77 -9.77 22.99
CA ASP A 28 6.64 -9.20 24.03
C ASP A 28 5.82 -8.36 25.04
N ARG A 29 4.60 -7.95 24.64
CA ARG A 29 3.69 -7.14 25.46
C ARG A 29 2.26 -7.73 25.46
N PRO A 30 2.08 -8.94 26.01
CA PRO A 30 0.83 -9.71 25.87
C PRO A 30 -0.39 -9.09 26.57
N LYS A 31 -0.18 -8.11 27.46
CA LYS A 31 -1.24 -7.41 28.19
C LYS A 31 -1.64 -6.07 27.55
N GLU A 32 -0.91 -5.61 26.53
CA GLU A 32 -1.19 -4.35 25.86
C GLU A 32 -2.11 -4.56 24.65
N ALA A 33 -3.00 -3.59 24.45
CA ALA A 33 -3.73 -3.46 23.19
C ALA A 33 -2.90 -2.63 22.21
N VAL A 34 -2.85 -3.08 20.97
CA VAL A 34 -2.19 -2.38 19.87
C VAL A 34 -3.25 -2.01 18.83
N THR A 35 -3.25 -0.74 18.43
CA THR A 35 -4.07 -0.29 17.30
C THR A 35 -3.54 -0.92 15.99
N VAL A 36 -4.42 -1.61 15.28
CA VAL A 36 -4.13 -2.30 14.02
C VAL A 36 -5.14 -1.91 12.94
N ALA A 37 -4.80 -2.22 11.69
CA ALA A 37 -5.75 -2.20 10.59
C ALA A 37 -6.17 -3.64 10.25
N VAL A 38 -7.46 -3.85 10.03
CA VAL A 38 -8.03 -5.16 9.69
C VAL A 38 -8.62 -5.09 8.30
N LYS A 39 -8.07 -5.87 7.37
CA LYS A 39 -8.62 -6.06 6.03
C LYS A 39 -9.59 -7.24 6.07
N MET A 40 -10.79 -7.04 5.54
CA MET A 40 -11.87 -8.02 5.54
C MET A 40 -12.77 -7.85 4.31
N LEU A 41 -13.57 -8.86 4.04
CA LEU A 41 -14.56 -8.82 2.96
C LEU A 41 -15.72 -7.87 3.31
N LYS A 42 -16.40 -7.39 2.27
CA LYS A 42 -17.71 -6.73 2.39
C LYS A 42 -18.83 -7.77 2.38
N ASP A 43 -20.03 -7.35 2.75
CA ASP A 43 -21.20 -8.23 2.77
C ASP A 43 -21.59 -8.76 1.38
N ASP A 44 -21.27 -8.00 0.31
CA ASP A 44 -21.51 -8.33 -1.08
C ASP A 44 -20.29 -8.96 -1.79
N ALA A 45 -19.30 -9.44 -1.02
CA ALA A 45 -18.06 -9.98 -1.58
C ALA A 45 -18.27 -11.26 -2.39
N THR A 46 -17.49 -11.39 -3.46
CA THR A 46 -17.47 -12.55 -4.35
C THR A 46 -16.45 -13.60 -3.89
N GLU A 47 -16.54 -14.83 -4.41
CA GLU A 47 -15.51 -15.86 -4.18
C GLU A 47 -14.12 -15.41 -4.64
N LYS A 48 -14.07 -14.57 -5.68
CA LYS A 48 -12.82 -13.98 -6.15
C LYS A 48 -12.22 -13.02 -5.13
N ASP A 49 -13.04 -12.20 -4.49
CA ASP A 49 -12.57 -11.27 -3.45
C ASP A 49 -11.97 -12.03 -2.25
N LEU A 50 -12.59 -13.15 -1.87
CA LEU A 50 -12.02 -14.06 -0.86
C LEU A 50 -10.67 -14.62 -1.31
N SER A 51 -10.58 -15.13 -2.54
CA SER A 51 -9.33 -15.66 -3.10
C SER A 51 -8.23 -14.60 -3.16
N ASP A 52 -8.57 -13.37 -3.55
CA ASP A 52 -7.63 -12.25 -3.63
C ASP A 52 -7.15 -11.84 -2.23
N LEU A 53 -8.02 -11.80 -1.22
CA LEU A 53 -7.65 -11.51 0.17
C LEU A 53 -6.75 -12.60 0.78
N VAL A 54 -7.05 -13.88 0.51
CA VAL A 54 -6.18 -15.01 0.92
C VAL A 54 -4.81 -14.91 0.24
N SER A 55 -4.79 -14.64 -1.06
CA SER A 55 -3.53 -14.50 -1.82
C SER A 55 -2.67 -13.36 -1.29
N GLU A 56 -3.29 -12.24 -0.94
CA GLU A 56 -2.58 -11.10 -0.33
C GLU A 56 -2.01 -11.45 1.05
N MET A 57 -2.77 -12.14 1.90
CA MET A 57 -2.28 -12.60 3.20
C MET A 57 -1.06 -13.52 3.04
N GLU A 58 -1.11 -14.51 2.14
CA GLU A 58 0.00 -15.43 1.91
C GLU A 58 1.23 -14.71 1.31
N MET A 59 1.01 -13.74 0.42
CA MET A 59 2.08 -12.89 -0.10
C MET A 59 2.80 -12.13 1.02
N MET A 60 2.06 -11.52 1.94
CA MET A 60 2.64 -10.79 3.07
C MET A 60 3.40 -11.71 4.03
N LYS A 61 2.96 -12.96 4.23
CA LYS A 61 3.71 -13.96 5.01
C LYS A 61 5.06 -14.27 4.37
N MET A 62 5.07 -14.48 3.06
CA MET A 62 6.27 -14.85 2.30
C MET A 62 7.28 -13.70 2.19
N ILE A 63 6.81 -12.46 1.99
CA ILE A 63 7.67 -11.26 1.93
C ILE A 63 8.49 -11.06 3.21
N GLY A 64 7.92 -11.40 4.38
CA GLY A 64 8.59 -11.17 5.67
C GLY A 64 8.47 -9.73 6.15
N LYS A 65 9.39 -9.31 7.03
CA LYS A 65 9.32 -8.02 7.74
C LYS A 65 10.35 -7.02 7.24
N HIS A 66 9.88 -5.81 6.93
CA HIS A 66 10.76 -4.68 6.63
C HIS A 66 10.18 -3.37 7.19
N LYS A 67 11.07 -2.42 7.52
CA LYS A 67 10.66 -1.13 8.10
C LYS A 67 9.74 -0.34 7.16
N ASN A 68 10.01 -0.40 5.87
CA ASN A 68 9.32 0.35 4.83
C ASN A 68 8.25 -0.45 4.07
N ILE A 69 7.74 -1.51 4.69
CA ILE A 69 6.61 -2.31 4.21
C ILE A 69 5.58 -2.37 5.34
N ILE A 70 4.29 -2.38 4.99
CA ILE A 70 3.22 -2.69 5.94
C ILE A 70 3.33 -4.17 6.28
N ASN A 71 3.65 -4.46 7.54
CA ASN A 71 3.87 -5.82 7.98
C ASN A 71 2.55 -6.50 8.40
N LEU A 72 2.45 -7.80 8.09
CA LEU A 72 1.42 -8.66 8.64
C LEU A 72 1.68 -8.88 10.14
N LEU A 73 0.64 -8.69 10.94
CA LEU A 73 0.68 -8.92 12.39
C LEU A 73 0.02 -10.25 12.77
N GLY A 74 -1.05 -10.62 12.07
CA GLY A 74 -1.76 -11.87 12.30
C GLY A 74 -2.98 -12.03 11.40
N ALA A 75 -3.74 -13.10 11.61
CA ALA A 75 -5.00 -13.31 10.91
C ALA A 75 -5.99 -14.11 11.77
N CYS A 76 -7.28 -13.85 11.60
CA CYS A 76 -8.36 -14.72 12.06
C CYS A 76 -8.87 -15.52 10.86
N THR A 77 -8.69 -16.84 10.88
CA THR A 77 -8.96 -17.72 9.71
C THR A 77 -9.91 -18.87 10.02
N GLN A 78 -10.28 -19.08 11.28
CA GLN A 78 -11.07 -20.21 11.74
C GLN A 78 -12.38 -19.71 12.36
N ASP A 79 -13.46 -20.48 12.17
CA ASP A 79 -14.76 -20.29 12.83
C ASP A 79 -15.30 -18.86 12.77
N GLY A 80 -15.18 -18.21 11.60
CA GLY A 80 -15.62 -16.84 11.39
C GLY A 80 -15.13 -16.24 10.06
N PRO A 81 -15.44 -14.96 9.80
CA PRO A 81 -14.95 -14.25 8.62
C PRO A 81 -13.41 -14.13 8.64
N LEU A 82 -12.82 -14.13 7.44
CA LEU A 82 -11.38 -13.92 7.27
C LEU A 82 -11.00 -12.48 7.62
N TYR A 83 -10.16 -12.32 8.65
CA TYR A 83 -9.56 -11.04 9.02
C TYR A 83 -8.05 -11.09 8.86
N VAL A 84 -7.50 -10.15 8.10
CA VAL A 84 -6.05 -9.98 7.93
C VAL A 84 -5.62 -8.74 8.72
N LEU A 85 -4.84 -8.94 9.77
CA LEU A 85 -4.42 -7.87 10.69
C LEU A 85 -3.04 -7.37 10.29
N VAL A 86 -2.93 -6.08 10.00
CA VAL A 86 -1.70 -5.42 9.56
C VAL A 86 -1.40 -4.18 10.41
N GLU A 87 -0.17 -3.68 10.32
CA GLU A 87 0.22 -2.43 10.98
C GLU A 87 -0.73 -1.27 10.62
N TYR A 88 -1.13 -0.50 11.63
CA TYR A 88 -1.87 0.74 11.42
C TYR A 88 -0.94 1.91 11.07
N ALA A 89 -1.31 2.67 10.04
CA ALA A 89 -0.60 3.86 9.61
C ALA A 89 -1.49 5.09 9.78
N SER A 90 -1.27 5.83 10.88
CA SER A 90 -2.18 6.87 11.36
C SER A 90 -2.34 8.08 10.44
N LYS A 91 -1.36 8.35 9.56
CA LYS A 91 -1.39 9.50 8.65
C LYS A 91 -1.91 9.14 7.25
N GLY A 92 -2.48 7.94 7.10
CA GLY A 92 -3.17 7.51 5.88
C GLY A 92 -2.23 7.28 4.69
N ASN A 93 -2.75 7.42 3.47
CA ASN A 93 -1.97 7.20 2.26
C ASN A 93 -1.10 8.41 1.88
N LEU A 94 0.01 8.17 1.20
CA LEU A 94 1.01 9.17 0.85
C LEU A 94 0.45 10.25 -0.08
N ARG A 95 -0.47 9.91 -1.00
CA ARG A 95 -1.07 10.90 -1.91
C ARG A 95 -1.80 11.98 -1.14
N GLU A 96 -2.70 11.61 -0.24
CA GLU A 96 -3.46 12.56 0.57
C GLU A 96 -2.57 13.24 1.63
N TYR A 97 -1.59 12.51 2.19
CA TYR A 97 -0.58 13.08 3.07
C TYR A 97 0.20 14.24 2.42
N LEU A 98 0.63 14.08 1.16
CA LEU A 98 1.35 15.11 0.42
C LEU A 98 0.43 16.28 0.04
N ARG A 99 -0.81 16.01 -0.39
CA ARG A 99 -1.79 17.04 -0.78
C ARG A 99 -2.15 17.95 0.38
N ALA A 100 -2.36 17.38 1.57
CA ALA A 100 -2.65 18.13 2.80
C ALA A 100 -1.52 19.08 3.24
N ARG A 101 -0.31 18.92 2.67
CA ARG A 101 0.91 19.68 2.99
C ARG A 101 1.39 20.57 1.83
N ARG A 102 0.55 20.79 0.82
CA ARG A 102 0.83 21.73 -0.28
C ARG A 102 0.87 23.19 0.22
N PRO A 103 1.73 24.05 -0.36
CA PRO A 103 1.70 25.48 -0.10
C PRO A 103 0.32 26.09 -0.41
N PRO A 104 -0.10 27.13 0.34
CA PRO A 104 -1.35 27.84 0.04
C PRO A 104 -1.39 28.38 -1.38
N GLY A 105 -2.53 28.23 -2.07
CA GLY A 105 -2.74 28.79 -3.40
C GLY A 105 -2.40 27.88 -4.59
N MET A 106 -1.89 26.66 -4.34
CA MET A 106 -1.79 25.64 -5.40
C MET A 106 -3.14 24.97 -5.69
N GLU A 107 -3.29 24.32 -6.85
CA GLU A 107 -4.44 23.44 -7.12
C GLU A 107 -4.57 22.37 -6.03
N TYR A 108 -5.82 21.99 -5.69
CA TYR A 108 -6.18 21.12 -4.55
C TYR A 108 -5.98 21.73 -3.15
N SER A 109 -5.66 23.02 -3.06
CA SER A 109 -5.40 23.66 -1.76
C SER A 109 -6.67 24.16 -1.03
N PHE A 110 -7.89 23.90 -1.53
CA PHE A 110 -9.15 24.22 -0.82
C PHE A 110 -9.53 23.20 0.26
N ASP A 111 -8.63 22.28 0.60
CA ASP A 111 -8.89 21.20 1.54
C ASP A 111 -8.99 21.70 2.99
N ILE A 112 -10.12 21.39 3.65
CA ILE A 112 -10.34 21.66 5.08
C ILE A 112 -9.34 20.89 5.95
N ASN A 113 -8.73 19.84 5.39
CA ASN A 113 -7.75 18.96 6.04
C ASN A 113 -6.29 19.46 5.95
N ARG A 114 -6.05 20.73 5.57
CA ARG A 114 -4.69 21.30 5.57
C ARG A 114 -4.07 21.18 6.96
N VAL A 115 -2.78 20.85 6.99
CA VAL A 115 -1.94 20.90 8.20
C VAL A 115 -0.84 21.94 7.95
N PRO A 116 -1.10 23.24 8.21
CA PRO A 116 -0.19 24.33 7.83
C PRO A 116 1.20 24.24 8.49
N GLU A 117 1.28 23.61 9.67
CA GLU A 117 2.51 23.48 10.46
C GLU A 117 3.45 22.36 9.95
N GLU A 118 3.03 21.55 8.97
CA GLU A 118 3.80 20.41 8.46
C GLU A 118 4.08 20.51 6.94
N GLN A 119 4.50 21.66 6.43
CA GLN A 119 4.91 21.74 5.02
C GLN A 119 6.09 20.81 4.73
N MET A 120 6.02 20.11 3.59
CA MET A 120 7.07 19.20 3.15
C MET A 120 8.29 19.98 2.66
N THR A 121 9.45 19.78 3.29
CA THR A 121 10.71 20.29 2.75
C THR A 121 11.23 19.39 1.63
N PHE A 122 12.16 19.90 0.82
CA PHE A 122 12.85 19.08 -0.18
C PHE A 122 13.54 17.86 0.44
N LYS A 123 14.15 18.02 1.63
CA LYS A 123 14.78 16.92 2.37
C LYS A 123 13.78 15.85 2.76
N ASP A 124 12.56 16.23 3.13
CA ASP A 124 11.51 15.27 3.49
C ASP A 124 11.04 14.47 2.26
N LEU A 125 10.94 15.10 1.10
CA LEU A 125 10.60 14.44 -0.17
C LEU A 125 11.69 13.44 -0.60
N VAL A 126 12.96 13.84 -0.47
CA VAL A 126 14.11 12.93 -0.71
C VAL A 126 14.11 11.78 0.29
N SER A 127 13.85 12.06 1.57
CA SER A 127 13.75 11.04 2.63
C SER A 127 12.60 10.05 2.36
N CYS A 128 11.43 10.55 1.93
CA CYS A 128 10.29 9.74 1.52
C CYS A 128 10.69 8.79 0.38
N THR A 129 11.32 9.33 -0.67
CA THR A 129 11.80 8.56 -1.82
C THR A 129 12.81 7.49 -1.40
N TYR A 130 13.78 7.85 -0.57
CA TYR A 130 14.80 6.92 -0.06
C TYR A 130 14.20 5.77 0.76
N GLN A 131 13.26 6.06 1.64
CA GLN A 131 12.55 5.05 2.41
C GLN A 131 11.82 4.05 1.51
N LEU A 132 11.16 4.53 0.46
CA LEU A 132 10.43 3.70 -0.49
C LEU A 132 11.37 2.88 -1.39
N ALA A 133 12.51 3.46 -1.80
CA ALA A 133 13.54 2.74 -2.53
C ALA A 133 14.05 1.54 -1.72
N ARG A 134 14.32 1.72 -0.42
CA ARG A 134 14.71 0.61 0.48
C ARG A 134 13.63 -0.46 0.62
N GLY A 135 12.36 -0.06 0.66
CA GLY A 135 11.24 -1.00 0.66
C GLY A 135 11.19 -1.85 -0.61
N MET A 136 11.37 -1.22 -1.77
CA MET A 136 11.38 -1.91 -3.07
C MET A 136 12.64 -2.77 -3.28
N GLU A 137 13.80 -2.31 -2.82
CA GLU A 137 15.03 -3.11 -2.80
C GLU A 137 14.82 -4.40 -1.98
N TYR A 138 14.21 -4.28 -0.81
CA TYR A 138 13.84 -5.45 0.00
C TYR A 138 12.87 -6.37 -0.75
N LEU A 139 11.78 -5.85 -1.33
CA LEU A 139 10.83 -6.68 -2.10
C LEU A 139 11.52 -7.42 -3.27
N ALA A 140 12.41 -6.74 -3.99
CA ALA A 140 13.18 -7.35 -5.06
C ALA A 140 14.11 -8.46 -4.55
N SER A 141 14.73 -8.26 -3.37
CA SER A 141 15.54 -9.30 -2.71
C SER A 141 14.73 -10.55 -2.34
N GLN A 142 13.42 -10.38 -2.08
CA GLN A 142 12.48 -11.48 -1.82
C GLN A 142 11.85 -12.05 -3.10
N LYS A 143 12.34 -11.67 -4.28
CA LYS A 143 11.80 -12.07 -5.59
C LYS A 143 10.31 -11.78 -5.75
N CYS A 144 9.85 -10.70 -5.11
CA CYS A 144 8.48 -10.21 -5.21
C CYS A 144 8.41 -8.99 -6.13
N ILE A 145 7.43 -8.98 -7.03
CA ILE A 145 7.06 -7.81 -7.84
C ILE A 145 5.73 -7.25 -7.35
N HIS A 146 5.66 -5.94 -7.14
CA HIS A 146 4.51 -5.24 -6.58
C HIS A 146 3.40 -5.01 -7.62
N ARG A 147 3.76 -4.55 -8.83
CA ARG A 147 2.88 -4.36 -10.00
C ARG A 147 1.80 -3.26 -9.88
N ASP A 148 1.58 -2.72 -8.69
CA ASP A 148 0.70 -1.57 -8.45
C ASP A 148 1.35 -0.50 -7.56
N LEU A 149 2.63 -0.21 -7.80
CA LEU A 149 3.35 0.79 -7.00
C LEU A 149 2.90 2.20 -7.39
N ALA A 150 2.30 2.93 -6.45
CA ALA A 150 1.79 4.29 -6.62
C ALA A 150 1.62 4.99 -5.26
N ALA A 151 1.52 6.31 -5.22
CA ALA A 151 1.41 7.06 -3.95
C ALA A 151 0.15 6.72 -3.14
N ARG A 152 -0.92 6.24 -3.79
CA ARG A 152 -2.14 5.74 -3.11
C ARG A 152 -1.91 4.44 -2.33
N ASN A 153 -0.90 3.65 -2.71
CA ASN A 153 -0.56 2.35 -2.13
C ASN A 153 0.67 2.44 -1.21
N VAL A 154 1.04 3.65 -0.79
CA VAL A 154 2.02 3.89 0.26
C VAL A 154 1.28 4.48 1.45
N LEU A 155 1.51 3.95 2.64
CA LEU A 155 0.97 4.46 3.89
C LEU A 155 2.03 5.19 4.73
N VAL A 156 1.58 6.14 5.54
CA VAL A 156 2.44 6.98 6.39
C VAL A 156 2.07 6.78 7.86
N THR A 157 3.05 6.39 8.66
CA THR A 157 2.85 6.20 10.11
C THR A 157 2.93 7.52 10.88
N GLU A 158 2.61 7.46 12.18
CA GLU A 158 2.71 8.60 13.10
C GLU A 158 4.08 9.29 13.05
N ASN A 159 5.14 8.48 12.96
CA ASN A 159 6.53 8.92 12.94
C ASN A 159 7.05 9.22 11.51
N ASN A 160 6.15 9.50 10.56
CA ASN A 160 6.49 9.78 9.15
C ASN A 160 7.32 8.67 8.47
N VAL A 161 7.11 7.41 8.88
CA VAL A 161 7.73 6.27 8.20
C VAL A 161 6.88 5.87 7.02
N MET A 162 7.50 5.80 5.83
CA MET A 162 6.83 5.36 4.60
C MET A 162 6.76 3.84 4.55
N LYS A 163 5.57 3.30 4.31
CA LYS A 163 5.35 1.85 4.22
C LYS A 163 4.59 1.49 2.96
N ILE A 164 5.20 0.66 2.11
CA ILE A 164 4.57 0.11 0.91
C ILE A 164 3.47 -0.86 1.34
N ALA A 165 2.30 -0.75 0.70
CA ALA A 165 1.08 -1.46 1.05
C ALA A 165 0.33 -1.93 -0.21
N ASP A 166 -0.77 -2.66 -0.01
CA ASP A 166 -1.64 -3.21 -1.06
C ASP A 166 -0.94 -4.23 -1.98
N PHE A 167 -0.77 -5.44 -1.45
CA PHE A 167 -0.11 -6.54 -2.15
C PHE A 167 -1.09 -7.41 -2.98
N GLY A 168 -2.33 -6.97 -3.21
CA GLY A 168 -3.34 -7.75 -3.93
C GLY A 168 -2.93 -8.10 -5.38
N LEU A 169 -2.14 -7.24 -6.02
CA LEU A 169 -1.61 -7.49 -7.37
C LEU A 169 -0.18 -8.05 -7.39
N ALA A 170 0.48 -8.14 -6.24
CA ALA A 170 1.86 -8.58 -6.13
C ALA A 170 2.04 -10.07 -6.44
N ARG A 171 3.21 -10.48 -6.94
CA ARG A 171 3.49 -11.87 -7.35
C ARG A 171 4.92 -12.30 -7.01
N ASP A 172 5.06 -13.56 -6.65
CA ASP A 172 6.35 -14.25 -6.55
C ASP A 172 6.86 -14.61 -7.94
N ILE A 173 8.15 -14.36 -8.20
CA ILE A 173 8.84 -14.75 -9.43
C ILE A 173 10.09 -15.61 -9.17
N ASN A 174 10.23 -16.23 -7.99
CA ASN A 174 11.37 -17.08 -7.61
C ASN A 174 11.73 -18.17 -8.65
N ASN A 175 10.75 -18.68 -9.40
CA ASN A 175 10.92 -19.78 -10.36
C ASN A 175 10.55 -19.40 -11.81
N ILE A 176 10.37 -18.11 -12.11
CA ILE A 176 10.03 -17.63 -13.45
C ILE A 176 10.79 -16.32 -13.72
N ASP A 177 11.41 -16.19 -14.89
CA ASP A 177 12.16 -14.97 -15.24
C ASP A 177 11.27 -13.72 -15.31
N TYR A 178 9.97 -13.93 -15.57
CA TYR A 178 8.96 -12.88 -15.64
C TYR A 178 7.56 -13.42 -15.38
N TYR A 179 6.65 -12.55 -14.94
CA TYR A 179 5.23 -12.87 -14.84
C TYR A 179 4.46 -12.42 -16.10
N LYS A 180 3.66 -13.31 -16.69
CA LYS A 180 2.79 -13.00 -17.83
C LYS A 180 1.33 -12.86 -17.41
N LYS A 181 0.76 -11.65 -17.47
CA LYS A 181 -0.65 -11.43 -17.10
C LYS A 181 -1.60 -12.01 -18.16
N THR A 182 -2.51 -12.89 -17.74
CA THR A 182 -3.50 -13.54 -18.62
C THR A 182 -4.87 -12.86 -18.63
N THR A 183 -5.17 -11.99 -17.65
CA THR A 183 -6.50 -11.39 -17.44
C THR A 183 -6.56 -9.89 -17.77
N ASN A 184 -7.71 -9.43 -18.29
CA ASN A 184 -7.97 -8.01 -18.65
C ASN A 184 -8.50 -7.15 -17.47
N GLY A 185 -8.17 -7.50 -16.22
CA GLY A 185 -8.61 -6.70 -15.06
C GLY A 185 -8.08 -5.27 -15.09
N ARG A 186 -8.73 -4.35 -14.36
CA ARG A 186 -8.31 -2.93 -14.24
C ARG A 186 -6.81 -2.84 -13.93
N LEU A 187 -6.12 -2.00 -14.70
CA LEU A 187 -4.67 -1.84 -14.65
C LEU A 187 -4.34 -0.37 -14.38
N PRO A 188 -3.30 -0.08 -13.57
CA PRO A 188 -2.86 1.28 -13.32
C PRO A 188 -2.03 1.80 -14.51
N VAL A 189 -2.66 1.99 -15.67
CA VAL A 189 -1.98 2.24 -16.97
C VAL A 189 -0.89 3.30 -16.89
N LYS A 190 -1.16 4.43 -16.20
CA LYS A 190 -0.19 5.52 -16.03
C LYS A 190 1.08 5.14 -15.24
N TRP A 191 1.05 4.07 -14.44
CA TRP A 191 2.20 3.58 -13.69
C TRP A 191 2.90 2.41 -14.38
N MET A 192 2.34 1.86 -15.45
CA MET A 192 2.87 0.66 -16.08
C MET A 192 4.07 0.95 -16.98
N ALA A 193 5.07 0.08 -16.87
CA ALA A 193 6.18 0.02 -17.81
C ALA A 193 5.70 -0.41 -19.22
N PRO A 194 6.37 0.04 -20.30
CA PRO A 194 5.99 -0.33 -21.66
C PRO A 194 5.91 -1.85 -21.90
N GLU A 195 6.87 -2.63 -21.41
CA GLU A 195 6.87 -4.09 -21.53
C GLU A 195 5.71 -4.76 -20.78
N ALA A 196 5.29 -4.17 -19.66
CA ALA A 196 4.13 -4.62 -18.91
C ALA A 196 2.81 -4.29 -19.64
N LEU A 197 2.79 -3.16 -20.35
CA LEU A 197 1.61 -2.68 -21.09
C LEU A 197 1.41 -3.43 -22.41
N PHE A 198 2.46 -3.57 -23.21
CA PHE A 198 2.37 -4.12 -24.56
C PHE A 198 2.63 -5.62 -24.59
N ASP A 199 3.65 -6.10 -23.86
CA ASP A 199 4.08 -7.50 -23.92
C ASP A 199 3.50 -8.34 -22.76
N ARG A 200 2.84 -7.68 -21.81
CA ARG A 200 2.29 -8.26 -20.57
C ARG A 200 3.34 -8.93 -19.70
N VAL A 201 4.59 -8.51 -19.83
CA VAL A 201 5.77 -9.02 -19.11
C VAL A 201 6.00 -8.12 -17.89
N TYR A 202 6.05 -8.72 -16.69
CA TYR A 202 6.41 -8.00 -15.47
C TYR A 202 7.68 -8.56 -14.86
N THR A 203 8.60 -7.66 -14.51
CA THR A 203 9.86 -7.94 -13.80
C THR A 203 10.08 -6.90 -12.70
N HIS A 204 11.16 -7.04 -11.92
CA HIS A 204 11.58 -5.99 -10.99
C HIS A 204 11.84 -4.65 -11.71
N GLN A 205 12.30 -4.67 -12.96
CA GLN A 205 12.54 -3.43 -13.73
C GLN A 205 11.24 -2.72 -14.10
N SER A 206 10.14 -3.45 -14.24
CA SER A 206 8.81 -2.87 -14.42
C SER A 206 8.32 -2.13 -13.16
N ASP A 207 8.71 -2.63 -11.98
CA ASP A 207 8.48 -1.90 -10.71
C ASP A 207 9.41 -0.67 -10.59
N VAL A 208 10.64 -0.72 -11.13
CA VAL A 208 11.54 0.45 -11.19
C VAL A 208 10.92 1.57 -12.04
N TRP A 209 10.27 1.23 -13.16
CA TRP A 209 9.49 2.21 -13.92
C TRP A 209 8.37 2.83 -13.08
N SER A 210 7.57 1.98 -12.42
CA SER A 210 6.49 2.43 -11.52
C SER A 210 7.02 3.32 -10.40
N PHE A 211 8.22 3.02 -9.89
CA PHE A 211 8.93 3.84 -8.89
C PHE A 211 9.29 5.22 -9.45
N GLY A 212 9.68 5.33 -10.72
CA GLY A 212 9.89 6.62 -11.40
C GLY A 212 8.63 7.49 -11.43
N VAL A 213 7.46 6.88 -11.69
CA VAL A 213 6.16 7.57 -11.63
C VAL A 213 5.83 7.97 -10.20
N LEU A 214 6.08 7.11 -9.22
CA LEU A 214 5.92 7.42 -7.79
C LEU A 214 6.81 8.59 -7.34
N MET A 215 8.06 8.66 -7.80
CA MET A 215 8.92 9.81 -7.56
C MET A 215 8.28 11.10 -8.10
N TRP A 216 7.75 11.06 -9.32
CA TRP A 216 7.03 12.20 -9.88
C TRP A 216 5.82 12.60 -9.02
N GLU A 217 5.03 11.64 -8.52
CA GLU A 217 3.93 11.92 -7.59
C GLU A 217 4.44 12.59 -6.30
N ILE A 218 5.55 12.12 -5.73
CA ILE A 218 6.16 12.67 -4.51
C ILE A 218 6.58 14.12 -4.73
N PHE A 219 7.36 14.40 -5.78
CA PHE A 219 7.90 15.73 -6.05
C PHE A 219 6.87 16.73 -6.59
N THR A 220 5.69 16.26 -7.02
CA THR A 220 4.52 17.09 -7.34
C THR A 220 3.51 17.18 -6.20
N LEU A 221 3.89 16.73 -4.99
CA LEU A 221 3.07 16.74 -3.79
C LEU A 221 1.71 16.05 -4.01
N GLY A 222 1.70 14.84 -4.57
CA GLY A 222 0.50 14.06 -4.85
C GLY A 222 -0.23 14.49 -6.15
N GLY A 223 0.53 14.98 -7.14
CA GLY A 223 0.00 15.23 -8.48
C GLY A 223 -0.42 13.94 -9.17
N SER A 224 -1.35 14.03 -10.12
CA SER A 224 -1.73 12.89 -10.96
C SER A 224 -0.80 12.85 -12.19
N PRO A 225 -0.15 11.71 -12.50
CA PRO A 225 0.80 11.63 -13.60
C PRO A 225 0.13 11.86 -14.97
N TYR A 226 0.92 12.29 -15.95
CA TYR A 226 0.48 12.65 -17.31
C TYR A 226 -0.73 13.60 -17.29
N PRO A 227 -0.57 14.82 -16.74
CA PRO A 227 -1.66 15.78 -16.64
C PRO A 227 -2.16 16.16 -18.04
N GLY A 228 -3.50 16.23 -18.19
CA GLY A 228 -4.14 16.52 -19.48
C GLY A 228 -4.27 15.32 -20.44
N ILE A 229 -3.67 14.17 -20.13
CA ILE A 229 -3.83 12.94 -20.93
C ILE A 229 -4.91 12.05 -20.28
N PRO A 230 -6.05 11.79 -20.95
CA PRO A 230 -7.09 10.88 -20.46
C PRO A 230 -6.59 9.42 -20.44
N VAL A 231 -7.22 8.60 -19.60
CA VAL A 231 -7.02 7.13 -19.54
C VAL A 231 -8.16 6.44 -20.26
#